data_AF-A0A7C5IZK1-F1
#
_entry.id   AF-A0A7C5IZK1-F1
#
_cell.length_a   1.000
_cell.length_b   1.000
_cell.length_c   1.000
_cell.angle_alpha   90.00
_cell.angle_beta   90.00
_cell.angle_gamma   90.00
#
_symmetry.space_group_name_H-M   'P 1'
#
loop_
_entity.id
_entity.type
_entity.pdbx_description
1 polymer ?
#
loop_
_entity_poly.entity_id
_entity_poly.type
_entity_poly.pdbx_seq_one_letter_code
_entity_poly.pdbx_strand_id
1 'polypeptide(L)'
;MDKIKIAVIGMGNCASSLIQGIHYYKDKDPAEAIGLMHPVIGGYGPSDVEVVAAWDIDARKVGKDVSEAIFEKPNCTTVFCPDIPKTGVKVEMGRIMDGFSEHMKDYP
;
A
#
# COMPACT_ATOMS: atom_id res chain seq x y z
N MET A 1 4.60 12.02 18.16
CA MET A 1 3.40 12.48 17.45
C MET A 1 2.56 11.27 17.14
N ASP A 2 1.24 11.40 17.19
CA ASP A 2 0.35 10.32 16.79
C ASP A 2 0.48 10.09 15.28
N LYS A 3 0.42 8.83 14.84
CA LYS A 3 0.42 8.49 13.42
C LYS A 3 -0.98 8.56 12.84
N ILE A 4 -1.07 8.82 11.53
CA ILE A 4 -2.31 8.67 10.77
C ILE A 4 -2.51 7.19 10.46
N LYS A 5 -3.41 6.55 11.18
CA LYS A 5 -3.76 5.14 10.98
C LYS A 5 -4.72 4.99 9.80
N ILE A 6 -4.33 4.21 8.81
CA ILE A 6 -5.15 3.92 7.64
C ILE A 6 -5.48 2.43 7.51
N ALA A 7 -6.64 2.17 6.94
CA ALA A 7 -7.07 0.87 6.47
C ALA A 7 -7.05 0.86 4.94
N VAL A 8 -6.64 -0.25 4.33
CA VAL A 8 -6.60 -0.41 2.87
C VAL A 8 -7.59 -1.48 2.44
N ILE A 9 -8.48 -1.15 1.51
CA ILE A 9 -9.41 -2.11 0.89
C ILE A 9 -9.06 -2.22 -0.59
N GLY A 10 -8.58 -3.38 -1.00
CA GLY A 10 -8.01 -3.61 -2.33
C GLY A 10 -6.51 -3.32 -2.35
N MET A 11 -5.70 -4.38 -2.34
CA MET A 11 -4.24 -4.35 -2.36
C MET A 11 -3.71 -4.31 -3.80
N GLY A 12 -4.24 -3.40 -4.62
CA GLY A 12 -3.87 -3.21 -6.02
C GLY A 12 -2.63 -2.35 -6.24
N ASN A 13 -2.37 -1.97 -7.51
CA ASN A 13 -1.27 -1.08 -7.88
C ASN A 13 -1.26 0.26 -7.12
N CYS A 14 -2.42 0.86 -6.89
CA CYS A 14 -2.53 2.11 -6.11
C CYS A 14 -2.08 1.91 -4.65
N ALA A 15 -2.48 0.80 -4.02
CA ALA A 15 -2.03 0.47 -2.67
C ALA A 15 -0.51 0.22 -2.64
N SER A 16 0.01 -0.50 -3.63
CA SER A 16 1.44 -0.73 -3.76
C SER A 16 2.24 0.57 -3.89
N SER A 17 1.83 1.49 -4.78
CA SER A 17 2.49 2.79 -4.93
C SER A 17 2.33 3.69 -3.69
N LEU A 18 1.18 3.66 -3.01
CA LEU A 18 0.99 4.40 -1.76
C LEU A 18 1.95 3.91 -0.67
N ILE A 19 1.99 2.60 -0.43
CA ILE A 19 2.82 2.02 0.63
C ILE A 19 4.30 2.21 0.32
N GLN A 20 4.73 1.98 -0.93
CA GLN A 20 6.08 2.34 -1.37
C GLN A 20 6.38 3.83 -1.11
N GLY A 21 5.44 4.74 -1.39
CA GLY A 21 5.57 6.17 -1.14
C GLY A 21 5.79 6.53 0.33
N ILE A 22 5.01 5.95 1.25
CA ILE A 22 5.12 6.16 2.71
C ILE A 22 6.55 5.91 3.20
N HIS A 23 7.19 4.87 2.66
CA HIS A 23 8.57 4.51 3.00
C HIS A 23 9.61 5.28 2.19
N TYR A 24 9.37 5.50 0.90
CA TYR A 24 10.28 6.19 -0.01
C TYR A 24 10.60 7.62 0.44
N TYR A 25 9.59 8.35 0.91
CA TYR A 25 9.77 9.75 1.32
C TYR A 25 10.37 9.92 2.72
N LYS A 26 10.57 8.84 3.48
CA LYS A 26 11.00 8.91 4.89
C LYS A 26 12.32 9.63 5.10
N ASP A 27 13.29 9.35 4.24
CA ASP A 27 14.66 9.87 4.34
C ASP A 27 14.98 10.86 3.22
N LYS A 28 13.94 11.36 2.52
CA LYS A 28 14.06 12.32 1.41
C LYS A 28 14.09 13.75 1.93
N ASP A 29 14.95 14.57 1.33
CA ASP A 29 14.86 16.01 1.51
C ASP A 29 13.50 16.50 0.96
N PRO A 30 12.69 17.24 1.74
CA PRO A 30 11.45 17.85 1.27
C PRO A 30 11.60 18.67 -0.02
N ALA A 31 12.76 19.29 -0.26
CA ALA A 31 13.05 20.02 -1.49
C ALA A 31 13.20 19.10 -2.72
N GLU A 32 13.52 17.82 -2.51
CA GLU A 32 13.65 16.80 -3.54
C GLU A 32 12.39 15.92 -3.68
N ALA A 33 11.34 16.21 -2.91
CA ALA A 33 10.10 15.45 -2.91
C ALA A 33 9.25 15.73 -4.16
N ILE A 34 9.51 15.01 -5.24
CA ILE A 34 8.71 15.07 -6.48
C ILE A 34 7.33 14.47 -6.23
N GLY A 35 6.27 15.15 -6.72
CA GLY A 35 4.90 14.64 -6.68
C GLY A 35 4.09 15.03 -5.43
N LEU A 36 4.71 15.70 -4.46
CA LEU A 36 4.03 16.26 -3.29
C LEU A 36 3.98 17.78 -3.40
N MET A 37 2.78 18.36 -3.51
CA MET A 37 2.62 19.82 -3.49
C MET A 37 3.04 20.43 -2.14
N HIS A 38 2.77 19.68 -1.06
CA HIS A 38 3.13 20.05 0.31
C HIS A 38 3.76 18.82 0.99
N PRO A 39 5.04 18.88 1.40
CA PRO A 39 5.70 17.77 2.07
C PRO A 39 5.15 17.51 3.48
N VAL A 40 4.53 18.53 4.10
CA VAL A 40 3.89 18.44 5.41
C VAL A 40 2.53 19.13 5.36
N ILE A 41 1.48 18.46 5.83
CA ILE A 41 0.13 19.00 5.94
C ILE A 41 -0.33 18.81 7.38
N GLY A 42 -0.67 19.91 8.07
CA GLY A 42 -1.16 19.84 9.46
C GLY A 42 -0.17 19.22 10.45
N GLY A 43 1.13 19.28 10.15
CA GLY A 43 2.19 18.66 10.96
C GLY A 43 2.49 17.20 10.62
N TYR A 44 1.83 16.62 9.60
CA TYR A 44 2.06 15.25 9.16
C TYR A 44 2.77 15.21 7.80
N GLY A 45 3.83 14.43 7.72
CA GLY A 45 4.49 14.04 6.47
C GLY A 45 4.03 12.66 5.99
N PRO A 46 4.51 12.22 4.81
CA PRO A 46 4.13 10.91 4.24
C PRO A 46 4.42 9.73 5.18
N SER A 47 5.53 9.77 5.90
CA SER A 47 5.95 8.68 6.80
C SER A 47 5.23 8.65 8.15
N ASP A 48 4.36 9.63 8.42
CA ASP A 48 3.45 9.60 9.56
C ASP A 48 2.19 8.76 9.28
N VAL A 49 2.00 8.30 8.04
CA VAL A 49 0.93 7.38 7.65
C VAL A 49 1.32 5.95 8.00
N GLU A 50 0.44 5.23 8.68
CA GLU A 50 0.63 3.85 9.11
C GLU A 50 -0.54 2.97 8.67
N VAL A 51 -0.24 1.92 7.91
CA VAL A 51 -1.23 0.89 7.59
C VAL A 51 -1.45 0.05 8.84
N VAL A 52 -2.68 -0.02 9.31
CA VAL A 52 -3.06 -0.82 10.50
C VAL A 52 -4.03 -1.96 10.18
N ALA A 53 -4.61 -1.96 8.98
CA ALA A 53 -5.48 -3.04 8.52
C ALA A 53 -5.51 -3.07 6.99
N ALA A 54 -5.68 -4.25 6.41
CA ALA A 54 -5.75 -4.43 4.96
C ALA A 54 -6.69 -5.58 4.58
N TRP A 55 -7.45 -5.42 3.49
CA TRP A 55 -8.29 -6.46 2.91
C TRP A 55 -8.07 -6.58 1.40
N ASP A 56 -8.10 -7.82 0.92
CA ASP A 56 -8.20 -8.15 -0.50
C ASP A 56 -9.01 -9.45 -0.64
N ILE A 57 -9.39 -9.81 -1.85
CA ILE A 57 -10.07 -11.08 -2.17
C ILE A 57 -9.14 -12.05 -2.89
N ASP A 58 -8.00 -11.56 -3.35
CA ASP A 58 -7.01 -12.34 -4.08
C ASP A 58 -6.25 -13.27 -3.14
N ALA A 59 -6.40 -14.57 -3.35
CA ALA A 59 -5.78 -15.62 -2.54
C ALA A 59 -4.24 -15.53 -2.50
N ARG A 60 -3.61 -14.86 -3.47
CA ARG A 60 -2.15 -14.63 -3.47
C ARG A 60 -1.72 -13.57 -2.47
N LYS A 61 -2.64 -12.67 -2.09
CA LYS A 61 -2.40 -11.54 -1.18
C LYS A 61 -2.90 -11.86 0.22
N VAL A 62 -4.08 -12.50 0.32
CA VAL A 62 -4.69 -12.86 1.60
C VAL A 62 -3.75 -13.72 2.45
N GLY A 63 -3.59 -13.33 3.72
CA GLY A 63 -2.73 -13.99 4.71
C GLY A 63 -1.27 -13.53 4.73
N LYS A 64 -0.81 -12.79 3.70
CA LYS A 64 0.54 -12.22 3.65
C LYS A 64 0.62 -10.91 4.42
N ASP A 65 1.83 -10.55 4.85
CA ASP A 65 2.09 -9.20 5.38
C ASP A 65 1.84 -8.16 4.28
N VAL A 66 1.35 -6.98 4.64
CA VAL A 66 1.19 -5.86 3.70
C VAL A 66 2.48 -5.57 2.95
N SER A 67 3.66 -5.68 3.57
CA SER A 67 4.96 -5.46 2.92
C SER A 67 5.25 -6.45 1.79
N GLU A 68 4.63 -7.63 1.83
CA GLU A 68 4.80 -8.70 0.83
C GLU A 68 3.65 -8.62 -0.21
N ALA A 69 2.41 -8.46 0.25
CA ALA A 69 1.21 -8.48 -0.58
C ALA A 69 1.17 -7.40 -1.67
N ILE A 70 1.80 -6.24 -1.43
CA ILE A 70 1.85 -5.15 -2.42
C ILE A 70 2.66 -5.50 -3.68
N PHE A 71 3.53 -6.51 -3.61
CA PHE A 71 4.36 -6.96 -4.73
C PHE A 71 3.81 -8.22 -5.40
N GLU A 72 2.71 -8.77 -4.90
CA GLU A 72 2.08 -9.93 -5.49
C GLU A 72 1.36 -9.59 -6.79
N LYS A 73 1.45 -10.49 -7.76
CA LYS A 73 0.66 -10.40 -8.98
C LYS A 73 -0.84 -10.30 -8.64
N PRO A 74 -1.65 -9.60 -9.45
CA PRO A 74 -1.31 -8.97 -10.73
C PRO A 74 -0.73 -7.55 -10.57
N ASN A 75 -0.31 -7.14 -9.37
CA ASN A 75 0.34 -5.84 -9.22
C ASN A 75 1.62 -5.80 -10.09
N CYS A 76 1.78 -4.69 -10.80
CA CYS A 76 2.81 -4.47 -11.79
C CYS A 76 3.25 -2.99 -11.88
N THR A 77 2.85 -2.17 -10.90
CA THR A 77 3.35 -0.80 -10.78
C THR A 77 4.87 -0.80 -10.61
N THR A 78 5.53 0.30 -11.00
CA THR A 78 6.97 0.47 -10.84
C THR A 78 7.37 0.24 -9.37
N VAL A 79 8.40 -0.58 -9.17
CA VAL A 79 9.02 -0.74 -7.85
C VAL A 79 10.08 0.34 -7.70
N PHE A 80 9.77 1.36 -6.91
CA PHE A 80 10.67 2.48 -6.59
C PHE A 80 11.11 2.50 -5.12
N CYS A 81 10.49 1.66 -4.28
CA CYS A 81 10.91 1.38 -2.92
C CYS A 81 10.78 -0.13 -2.66
N PRO A 82 11.83 -0.93 -2.96
CA PRO A 82 11.75 -2.39 -2.86
C PRO A 82 11.78 -2.89 -1.41
N ASP A 83 12.48 -2.18 -0.53
CA ASP A 83 12.74 -2.59 0.84
C ASP A 83 11.69 -2.01 1.79
N ILE A 84 10.55 -2.68 1.90
CA ILE A 84 9.48 -2.33 2.84
C ILE A 84 9.63 -3.17 4.11
N PRO A 85 9.87 -2.56 5.29
CA PRO A 85 9.90 -3.28 6.55
C PRO A 85 8.59 -4.03 6.80
N LYS A 86 8.65 -5.21 7.44
CA LYS A 86 7.45 -5.94 7.84
C LYS A 86 6.53 -5.04 8.66
N THR A 87 5.28 -4.96 8.25
CA THR A 87 4.28 -4.11 8.89
C THR A 87 3.66 -4.79 10.10
N GLY A 88 3.66 -6.14 10.14
CA GLY A 88 2.91 -6.93 11.10
C GLY A 88 1.41 -7.01 10.80
N VAL A 89 0.95 -6.30 9.76
CA VAL A 89 -0.45 -6.28 9.33
C VAL A 89 -0.62 -7.32 8.23
N LYS A 90 -1.48 -8.30 8.49
CA LYS A 90 -1.85 -9.29 7.48
C LYS A 90 -3.00 -8.79 6.63
N VAL A 91 -2.98 -9.12 5.34
CA VAL A 91 -4.14 -8.92 4.47
C VAL A 91 -5.21 -9.94 4.81
N GLU A 92 -6.40 -9.47 5.17
CA GLU A 92 -7.55 -10.30 5.49
C GLU A 92 -8.44 -10.52 4.27
N MET A 93 -9.20 -11.63 4.27
CA MET A 93 -10.17 -11.92 3.22
C MET A 93 -11.34 -10.93 3.28
N GLY A 94 -11.50 -10.14 2.23
CA GLY A 94 -12.64 -9.24 2.06
C GLY A 94 -13.92 -9.95 1.60
N ARG A 95 -15.02 -9.20 1.52
CA ARG A 95 -16.25 -9.68 0.87
C ARG A 95 -16.14 -9.46 -0.64
N ILE A 96 -16.33 -10.51 -1.44
CA ILE A 96 -16.20 -10.45 -2.90
C ILE A 96 -17.21 -9.48 -3.53
N MET A 97 -18.50 -9.63 -3.21
CA MET A 97 -19.59 -8.80 -3.74
C MET A 97 -19.47 -8.60 -5.26
N ASP A 98 -19.56 -7.36 -5.74
CA ASP A 98 -19.43 -6.95 -7.14
C ASP A 98 -18.02 -6.43 -7.48
N GLY A 99 -17.04 -6.59 -6.57
CA GLY A 99 -15.67 -6.10 -6.74
C GLY A 99 -14.79 -6.96 -7.66
N PHE A 100 -15.31 -8.08 -8.17
CA PHE A 100 -14.60 -9.01 -9.05
C PHE A 100 -15.40 -9.29 -10.31
N SER A 101 -14.93 -8.78 -11.44
CA SER A 101 -15.53 -9.05 -12.75
C SER A 101 -14.99 -10.32 -13.38
N GLU A 102 -15.79 -10.99 -14.23
CA GLU A 102 -15.44 -12.31 -14.78
C GLU A 102 -14.10 -12.36 -15.53
N HIS A 103 -13.74 -11.30 -16.25
CA HIS A 103 -12.48 -11.26 -17.01
C HIS A 103 -11.23 -11.26 -16.12
N MET A 104 -11.37 -11.01 -14.81
CA MET A 104 -10.27 -11.06 -13.84
C MET A 104 -9.91 -12.50 -13.43
N LYS A 105 -10.72 -13.50 -13.78
CA LYS A 105 -10.42 -14.92 -13.52
C LYS A 105 -9.14 -15.39 -14.21
N ASP A 106 -8.84 -14.80 -15.36
CA ASP A 106 -7.70 -15.18 -16.20
C ASP A 106 -6.45 -14.33 -15.91
N TYR A 107 -6.54 -13.37 -14.97
CA TYR A 107 -5.41 -12.52 -14.62
C TYR A 107 -4.40 -13.29 -13.74
N PRO A 108 -3.11 -13.25 -14.12
CA PRO A 108 -2.03 -14.02 -13.50
C PRO A 108 -1.66 -13.49 -12.15
#